data_AF-A0A1J1CDQ4-F1
#
_entry.id   AF-A0A1J1CDQ4-F1
#
_cell.length_a   1.000
_cell.length_b   1.000
_cell.length_c   1.000
_cell.angle_alpha   90.00
_cell.angle_beta   90.00
_cell.angle_gamma   90.00
#
_symmetry.space_group_name_H-M   'P 1'
#
loop_
_entity.id
_entity.type
_entity.pdbx_description
1 polymer ?
#
loop_
_entity_poly.entity_id
_entity_poly.type
_entity_poly.pdbx_seq_one_letter_code
_entity_poly.pdbx_strand_id
1 'polypeptide(L)'
;MFIKEVTKKNKGYDKTFVYHQLVESYRTEKGPRQRKLLNLGKLTIPKDQWKTLANRIEEIISGQTSLIEVDEQIEQLAQRYASLLIQNKLKQEKVEKKKAHRKPRPFLRALSNSEMLAV
;
A
#
# COMPACT_ATOMS: atom_id res chain seq x y z
N MET A 1 8.03 -7.55 -7.60
CA MET A 1 6.61 -7.13 -7.42
C MET A 1 5.74 -7.67 -8.56
N PHE A 2 4.40 -7.60 -8.49
CA PHE A 2 3.51 -7.94 -9.61
C PHE A 2 2.19 -7.14 -9.61
N ILE A 3 1.51 -7.10 -10.75
CA ILE A 3 0.20 -6.44 -10.90
C ILE A 3 -0.90 -7.49 -10.89
N LYS A 4 -1.94 -7.25 -10.07
CA LYS A 4 -3.12 -8.08 -9.96
C LYS A 4 -4.35 -7.32 -10.46
N GLU A 5 -5.11 -7.93 -11.35
CA GLU A 5 -6.46 -7.46 -11.68
C GLU A 5 -7.44 -7.83 -10.56
N VAL A 6 -8.31 -6.89 -10.22
CA VAL A 6 -9.37 -7.07 -9.25
C VAL A 6 -10.69 -6.65 -9.87
N THR A 7 -11.63 -7.58 -9.85
CA THR A 7 -13.00 -7.38 -10.29
C THR A 7 -13.88 -7.14 -9.07
N LYS A 8 -14.64 -6.05 -9.06
CA LYS A 8 -15.62 -5.72 -8.02
C LYS A 8 -17.01 -5.64 -8.63
N LYS A 9 -17.92 -6.47 -8.12
CA LYS A 9 -19.35 -6.40 -8.42
C LYS A 9 -20.10 -6.01 -7.15
N ASN A 10 -20.93 -4.98 -7.22
CA ASN A 10 -21.78 -4.58 -6.10
C ASN A 10 -23.11 -5.33 -6.17
N LYS A 11 -23.61 -5.83 -5.03
CA LYS A 11 -24.92 -6.48 -4.97
C LYS A 11 -26.00 -5.47 -5.35
N GLY A 12 -26.90 -5.83 -6.28
CA GLY A 12 -27.96 -4.95 -6.78
C GLY A 12 -27.55 -3.99 -7.90
N TYR A 13 -26.31 -4.06 -8.39
CA TYR A 13 -25.85 -3.29 -9.54
C TYR A 13 -25.26 -4.23 -10.60
N ASP A 14 -25.66 -4.06 -11.86
CA ASP A 14 -25.13 -4.88 -12.97
C ASP A 14 -23.72 -4.46 -13.40
N LYS A 15 -23.27 -3.26 -12.98
CA LYS A 15 -21.96 -2.73 -13.35
C LYS A 15 -20.84 -3.45 -12.62
N THR A 16 -19.93 -4.02 -13.40
CA THR A 16 -18.70 -4.64 -12.92
C THR A 16 -17.53 -3.66 -13.06
N PHE A 17 -16.78 -3.45 -11.99
CA PHE A 17 -15.62 -2.57 -11.96
C PHE A 17 -14.33 -3.38 -11.99
N VAL A 18 -13.48 -3.12 -12.97
CA VAL A 18 -12.15 -3.72 -13.08
C VAL A 18 -11.09 -2.67 -12.75
N TYR A 19 -10.19 -3.03 -11.86
CA TYR A 19 -9.06 -2.19 -11.48
C TYR A 19 -7.85 -3.05 -11.14
N HIS A 20 -6.69 -2.44 -11.01
CA HIS A 20 -5.42 -3.12 -10.87
C HIS A 20 -4.72 -2.66 -9.61
N GLN A 21 -3.99 -3.58 -8.98
CA GLN A 21 -3.24 -3.33 -7.77
C GLN A 21 -1.79 -3.76 -7.97
N LEU A 22 -0.85 -2.95 -7.49
CA LEU A 22 0.54 -3.37 -7.31
C LEU A 22 0.65 -4.13 -6.00
N VAL A 23 1.20 -5.34 -6.09
CA VAL A 23 1.32 -6.29 -4.98
C VAL A 23 2.77 -6.74 -4.85
N GLU A 24 3.23 -6.85 -3.61
CA GLU A 24 4.53 -7.45 -3.28
C GLU A 24 4.30 -8.81 -2.64
N SER A 25 5.12 -9.79 -3.01
CA SER A 25 5.23 -11.05 -2.28
C SER A 25 6.41 -11.00 -1.32
N TYR A 26 6.19 -11.39 -0.07
CA TYR A 26 7.22 -11.42 0.97
C TYR A 26 7.19 -12.77 1.69
N ARG A 27 8.37 -13.23 2.15
CA ARG A 27 8.49 -14.50 2.87
C ARG A 27 8.12 -14.33 4.33
N THR A 28 7.40 -15.32 4.87
CA THR A 28 7.13 -15.47 6.30
C THR A 28 7.42 -16.91 6.71
N GLU A 29 7.51 -17.18 8.02
CA GLU A 29 7.69 -18.54 8.55
C GLU A 29 6.62 -19.52 8.04
N LYS A 30 5.40 -19.03 7.80
CA LYS A 30 4.25 -19.81 7.30
C LYS A 30 4.16 -19.81 5.77
N GLY A 31 5.25 -19.52 5.08
CA GLY A 31 5.32 -19.47 3.61
C GLY A 31 5.17 -18.07 3.01
N PRO A 32 5.15 -17.96 1.67
CA PRO A 32 5.04 -16.69 0.98
C PRO A 32 3.67 -16.05 1.22
N ARG A 33 3.69 -14.75 1.52
CA ARG A 33 2.50 -13.91 1.68
C ARG A 33 2.52 -12.79 0.65
N GLN A 34 1.39 -12.12 0.49
CA GLN A 34 1.22 -11.03 -0.46
C GLN A 34 0.66 -9.80 0.28
N ARG A 35 1.19 -8.61 -0.01
CA ARG A 35 0.62 -7.34 0.46
C ARG A 35 0.37 -6.40 -0.71
N LYS A 36 -0.76 -5.71 -0.66
CA LYS A 36 -1.07 -4.62 -1.60
C LYS A 36 -0.21 -3.40 -1.25
N LEU A 37 0.52 -2.89 -2.23
CA LEU A 37 1.32 -1.67 -2.10
C LEU A 37 0.57 -0.44 -2.58
N LEU A 38 -0.06 -0.52 -3.76
CA LEU A 38 -0.72 0.62 -4.40
C LEU A 38 -1.93 0.18 -5.23
N ASN A 39 -2.96 1.01 -5.28
CA ASN A 39 -4.04 0.87 -6.26
C ASN A 39 -3.66 1.65 -7.51
N LEU A 40 -3.61 0.98 -8.66
CA LEU A 40 -3.19 1.56 -9.94
C LEU A 40 -4.39 2.09 -10.75
N GLY A 41 -5.62 1.77 -10.34
CA GLY A 41 -6.82 2.04 -11.11
C GLY A 41 -6.97 1.10 -12.31
N LYS A 42 -7.71 1.50 -13.33
CA LYS A 42 -7.82 0.75 -14.58
C LYS A 42 -6.57 1.01 -15.42
N LEU A 43 -5.80 -0.03 -15.71
CA LEU A 43 -4.70 0.03 -16.66
C LEU A 43 -5.25 -0.16 -18.07
N THR A 44 -4.68 0.58 -19.01
CA THR A 44 -5.00 0.50 -20.44
C THR A 44 -3.96 -0.29 -21.24
N ILE A 45 -2.79 -0.57 -20.63
CA ILE A 45 -1.74 -1.42 -21.22
C ILE A 45 -2.19 -2.89 -21.30
N PRO A 46 -1.76 -3.63 -22.34
CA PRO A 46 -2.02 -5.05 -22.43
C PRO A 46 -1.34 -5.84 -21.30
N LYS A 47 -1.91 -7.02 -21.00
CA LYS A 47 -1.60 -7.80 -19.79
C LYS A 47 -0.18 -8.38 -19.77
N ASP A 48 0.37 -8.66 -20.94
CA ASP A 48 1.75 -9.08 -21.15
C ASP A 48 2.77 -8.02 -20.67
N GLN A 49 2.44 -6.73 -20.80
CA GLN A 49 3.28 -5.63 -20.34
C GLN A 49 3.22 -5.36 -18.83
N TRP A 50 2.27 -5.97 -18.12
CA TRP A 50 2.11 -5.71 -16.67
C TRP A 50 3.32 -6.14 -15.85
N LYS A 51 4.01 -7.21 -16.28
CA LYS A 51 5.23 -7.66 -15.62
C LYS A 51 6.35 -6.62 -15.81
N THR A 52 6.50 -6.10 -17.03
CA THR A 52 7.47 -5.05 -17.35
C THR A 52 7.22 -3.80 -16.52
N LEU A 53 5.96 -3.34 -16.42
CA LEU A 53 5.58 -2.21 -15.57
C LEU A 53 5.90 -2.48 -14.08
N ALA A 54 5.56 -3.65 -13.57
CA ALA A 54 5.82 -3.99 -12.16
C ALA A 54 7.31 -4.02 -11.83
N ASN A 55 8.11 -4.63 -12.71
CA ASN A 55 9.57 -4.68 -12.58
C ASN A 55 10.16 -3.28 -12.65
N ARG A 56 9.70 -2.45 -13.59
CA ARG A 56 10.23 -1.10 -13.74
C ARG A 56 9.92 -0.21 -12.53
N ILE A 57 8.73 -0.33 -11.94
CA ILE A 57 8.42 0.33 -10.67
C ILE A 57 9.39 -0.11 -9.56
N GLU A 58 9.67 -1.41 -9.48
CA GLU A 58 10.58 -1.99 -8.48
C GLU A 58 12.03 -1.50 -8.66
N GLU A 59 12.51 -1.39 -9.90
CA GLU A 59 13.81 -0.80 -10.23
C GLU A 59 13.90 0.65 -9.74
N ILE A 60 12.91 1.49 -10.08
CA ILE A 60 12.90 2.92 -9.70
C ILE A 60 12.95 3.09 -8.17
N ILE A 61 12.12 2.36 -7.43
CA ILE A 61 12.05 2.51 -5.96
C ILE A 61 13.27 1.90 -5.25
N SER A 62 14.00 1.01 -5.91
CA SER A 62 15.25 0.43 -5.40
C SER A 62 16.49 1.19 -5.86
N GLY A 63 16.32 2.22 -6.71
CA GLY A 63 17.43 2.98 -7.29
C GLY A 63 18.22 2.21 -8.35
N GLN A 64 17.65 1.13 -8.89
CA GLN A 64 18.29 0.33 -9.93
C GLN A 64 18.07 0.96 -11.31
N THR A 65 19.11 0.92 -12.12
CA THR A 65 19.04 1.31 -13.53
C THR A 65 18.49 0.14 -14.35
N SER A 66 17.66 0.42 -15.35
CA SER A 66 17.16 -0.64 -16.22
C SER A 66 18.27 -1.16 -17.13
N LEU A 67 18.32 -2.48 -17.31
CA LEU A 67 19.29 -3.14 -18.18
C LEU A 67 18.79 -3.28 -19.62
N ILE A 68 17.51 -3.01 -19.84
CA ILE A 68 16.81 -3.18 -21.12
C ILE A 68 16.08 -1.87 -21.42
N GLU A 69 15.92 -1.57 -22.70
CA GLU A 69 15.08 -0.46 -23.14
C GLU A 69 13.62 -0.69 -22.70
N VAL A 70 13.02 0.34 -22.13
CA VAL A 70 11.64 0.31 -21.63
C VAL A 70 10.80 1.20 -22.54
N ASP A 71 9.67 0.67 -22.99
CA ASP A 71 8.67 1.43 -23.74
C ASP A 71 8.29 2.71 -22.98
N GLU A 72 8.17 3.82 -23.72
CA GLU A 72 7.94 5.14 -23.14
C GLU A 72 6.66 5.19 -22.28
N GLN A 73 5.59 4.54 -22.73
CA GLN A 73 4.33 4.51 -21.98
C GLN A 73 4.49 3.76 -20.65
N ILE A 74 5.29 2.69 -20.65
CA ILE A 74 5.62 1.94 -19.43
C ILE A 74 6.49 2.77 -18.50
N GLU A 75 7.48 3.48 -19.02
CA GLU A 75 8.35 4.35 -18.21
C GLU A 75 7.55 5.46 -17.53
N GLN A 76 6.68 6.16 -18.26
CA GLN A 76 5.83 7.22 -17.71
C GLN A 76 4.92 6.70 -16.58
N LEU A 77 4.28 5.54 -16.79
CA LEU A 77 3.47 4.89 -15.76
C LEU A 77 4.32 4.49 -14.55
N ALA A 78 5.50 3.90 -14.79
CA ALA A 78 6.38 3.43 -13.73
C ALA A 78 6.85 4.59 -12.84
N GLN A 79 7.30 5.70 -13.42
CA GLN A 79 7.73 6.90 -12.72
C GLN A 79 6.60 7.50 -11.87
N ARG A 80 5.39 7.59 -12.44
CA ARG A 80 4.21 8.07 -11.73
C ARG A 80 3.89 7.21 -10.51
N TYR A 81 3.81 5.89 -10.69
CA TYR A 81 3.43 4.98 -9.62
C TYR A 81 4.52 4.81 -8.57
N ALA A 82 5.80 4.81 -8.95
CA ALA A 82 6.92 4.83 -8.03
C ALA A 82 6.89 6.07 -7.13
N SER A 83 6.66 7.25 -7.72
CA SER A 83 6.52 8.51 -6.97
C SER A 83 5.40 8.42 -5.94
N LEU A 84 4.21 7.94 -6.33
CA LEU A 84 3.08 7.75 -5.41
C LEU A 84 3.40 6.78 -4.27
N LEU A 85 4.12 5.69 -4.57
CA LEU A 85 4.51 4.68 -3.59
C LEU A 85 5.50 5.25 -2.56
N ILE A 86 6.50 6.00 -3.01
CA ILE A 86 7.47 6.69 -2.14
C ILE A 86 6.76 7.69 -1.23
N GLN A 87 5.88 8.54 -1.79
CA GLN A 87 5.13 9.51 -0.99
C GLN A 87 4.23 8.85 0.07
N ASN A 88 3.58 7.73 -0.28
CA ASN A 88 2.77 6.97 0.67
C ASN A 88 3.60 6.38 1.81
N LYS A 89 4.79 5.83 1.52
CA LYS A 89 5.71 5.34 2.55
C LYS A 89 6.14 6.46 3.51
N LEU A 90 6.60 7.59 2.97
CA LEU A 90 7.00 8.75 3.79
C LEU A 90 5.86 9.27 4.68
N LYS A 91 4.62 9.25 4.18
CA LYS A 91 3.44 9.64 4.96
C LYS A 91 3.15 8.65 6.09
N GLN A 92 3.27 7.35 5.83
CA GLN A 92 3.06 6.30 6.85
C GLN A 92 4.10 6.40 7.96
N GLU A 93 5.38 6.56 7.63
CA GLU A 93 6.46 6.73 8.60
C GLU A 93 6.24 7.96 9.50
N LYS A 94 5.78 9.08 8.94
CA LYS A 94 5.44 10.29 9.72
C LYS A 94 4.30 10.03 10.69
N VAL A 95 3.29 9.26 10.29
CA VAL A 95 2.15 8.89 11.15
C VAL A 95 2.60 7.97 12.28
N GLU A 96 3.44 7.00 11.99
CA GLU A 96 3.99 6.06 12.98
C GLU A 96 4.87 6.78 14.01
N LYS A 97 5.77 7.67 13.58
CA LYS A 97 6.58 8.50 14.48
C LYS A 97 5.72 9.40 15.38
N LYS A 98 4.66 10.01 14.84
CA LYS A 98 3.70 10.80 15.64
C LYS A 98 2.95 9.96 16.67
N LYS A 99 2.58 8.71 16.35
CA LYS A 99 1.94 7.80 17.30
C LYS A 99 2.91 7.36 18.40
N ALA A 100 4.14 7.01 18.06
CA ALA A 100 5.16 6.64 19.03
C ALA A 100 5.52 7.79 20.00
N HIS A 101 5.50 9.05 19.51
CA HIS A 101 5.77 10.23 20.34
C HIS A 101 4.59 10.63 21.25
N ARG A 102 3.35 10.21 20.94
CA ARG A 102 2.21 10.49 21.83
C ARG A 102 2.37 9.64 23.10
N LYS A 103 2.74 10.28 24.22
CA LYS A 103 2.71 9.65 25.55
C LYS A 103 1.34 9.00 25.77
N PRO A 104 1.26 7.76 26.29
CA PRO A 104 -0.01 7.16 26.63
C PRO A 104 -0.74 8.10 27.59
N ARG A 105 -2.00 8.42 27.28
CA ARG A 105 -2.85 9.16 28.22
C ARG A 105 -2.94 8.31 29.48
N PRO A 106 -2.70 8.86 30.68
CA PRO A 106 -2.91 8.11 31.91
C PRO A 106 -4.34 7.57 31.89
N PHE A 107 -4.49 6.26 32.05
CA PHE A 107 -5.79 5.65 32.27
C PHE A 107 -6.28 6.24 33.61
N LEU A 108 -7.26 7.15 33.55
CA LEU A 108 -7.93 7.69 34.74
C LEU A 108 -8.54 6.49 35.48
N ARG A 109 -7.82 5.99 36.49
CA ARG A 109 -8.33 4.97 37.39
C ARG A 109 -9.44 5.66 38.17
N ALA A 110 -10.70 5.31 37.88
CA ALA A 110 -11.84 5.79 38.63
C ALA A 110 -11.59 5.46 40.11
N LEU A 111 -11.45 6.49 40.93
CA LEU A 111 -11.46 6.34 42.39
C LEU A 111 -12.85 5.81 42.74
N SER A 112 -12.90 4.62 43.31
CA SER A 112 -14.13 4.05 43.85
C SER A 112 -14.61 4.93 45.01
N ASN A 113 -15.85 5.41 44.92
CA ASN A 113 -16.54 6.12 45.99
C ASN A 113 -16.79 5.17 47.17
N SER A 114 -15.81 5.00 48.08
CA SER A 114 -16.05 4.36 49.38
C SER A 114 -15.35 5.04 50.56
N GLU A 115 -14.83 6.27 50.42
CA GLU A 115 -14.15 7.02 51.50
C GLU A 115 -14.82 8.36 51.85
N MET A 116 -16.14 8.51 51.66
CA MET A 116 -16.89 9.67 52.15
C MET A 116 -18.05 9.23 53.07
N LEU A 117 -17.73 8.75 54.27
CA LEU A 117 -18.60 8.80 55.46
C LEU A 117 -17.78 8.45 56.70
N ALA A 118 -17.10 9.46 57.25
CA ALA A 118 -16.59 9.45 58.62
C ALA A 118 -16.44 10.91 59.11
N VAL A 119 -17.58 11.54 59.44
CA VAL A 119 -17.70 12.59 60.46
C VAL A 119 -19.08 12.44 61.09
#